data_AF-A0A947AQ89-F1
#
_entry.id   AF-A0A947AQ89-F1
#
_cell.length_a   1.000
_cell.length_b   1.000
_cell.length_c   1.000
_cell.angle_alpha   90.00
_cell.angle_beta   90.00
_cell.angle_gamma   90.00
#
_symmetry.space_group_name_H-M   'P 1'
#
loop_
_entity.id
_entity.type
_entity.pdbx_description
1 polymer ?
#
loop_
_entity_poly.entity_id
_entity_poly.type
_entity_poly.pdbx_seq_one_letter_code
_entity_poly.pdbx_strand_id
1 'polypeptide(L)' 'MSEHSDHLESRLKKLEEDITETQKRLPAHSIKPPVMMDLLELEDERDALLEEIARLKGSE' A
#
# COMPACT_ATOMS: atom_id res chain seq x y z
N MET A 1 -13.40 -9.86 16.08
CA MET A 1 -13.18 -9.53 14.66
C MET A 1 -12.68 -8.09 14.46
N SER A 2 -12.94 -7.14 15.36
CA SER A 2 -12.50 -5.73 15.18
C SER A 2 -10.98 -5.54 15.16
N GLU A 3 -10.25 -6.14 16.11
CA GLU A 3 -8.81 -5.87 16.30
C GLU A 3 -7.92 -6.25 15.09
N HIS A 4 -8.36 -7.19 14.24
CA HIS A 4 -7.61 -7.56 13.04
C HIS A 4 -7.79 -6.56 11.89
N SER A 5 -9.02 -6.08 11.65
CA SER A 5 -9.24 -5.02 10.65
C SER A 5 -8.55 -3.72 11.06
N ASP A 6 -8.60 -3.35 12.34
CA ASP A 6 -7.96 -2.14 12.85
C ASP A 6 -6.43 -2.17 12.64
N HIS A 7 -5.80 -3.33 12.84
CA HIS A 7 -4.37 -3.52 12.59
C HIS A 7 -4.02 -3.46 11.08
N LEU A 8 -4.85 -4.05 10.22
CA LEU A 8 -4.67 -4.01 8.78
C LEU A 8 -4.83 -2.58 8.23
N GLU A 9 -5.80 -1.81 8.74
CA GLU A 9 -6.00 -0.41 8.36
C GLU A 9 -4.84 0.49 8.81
N SER A 10 -4.29 0.26 10.02
CA SER A 10 -3.08 0.98 10.46
C SER A 10 -1.87 0.67 9.59
N ARG A 11 -1.75 -0.57 9.12
CA ARG A 11 -0.64 -1.00 8.26
C ARG A 11 -0.79 -0.45 6.84
N LEU A 12 -2.01 -0.45 6.31
CA LEU A 12 -2.36 0.16 5.03
C LEU A 12 -1.98 1.65 5.01
N LYS A 13 -2.37 2.41 6.05
CA LYS A 13 -2.05 3.83 6.15
C LYS A 13 -0.54 4.10 6.10
N LYS A 14 0.25 3.28 6.79
CA LYS A 14 1.71 3.39 6.79
C LYS A 14 2.29 3.11 5.39
N LEU A 15 1.76 2.10 4.71
CA LEU A 15 2.15 1.74 3.34
C LEU A 15 1.86 2.89 2.36
N GLU A 16 0.71 3.56 2.50
CA GLU A 16 0.36 4.75 1.69
C GLU A 16 1.31 5.93 1.94
N GLU A 17 1.74 6.15 3.18
CA GLU A 17 2.76 7.16 3.51
C GLU A 17 4.11 6.84 2.86
N ASP A 18 4.54 5.57 2.91
CA ASP A 18 5.79 5.09 2.29
C ASP A 18 5.75 5.20 0.75
N ILE A 19 4.61 4.87 0.13
CA ILE A 19 4.36 5.07 -1.31
C ILE A 19 4.47 6.55 -1.68
N THR A 20 3.83 7.42 -0.91
CA THR A 20 3.82 8.87 -1.16
C THR A 20 5.22 9.47 -1.02
N GLU A 21 6.00 9.03 -0.02
CA GLU A 21 7.38 9.46 0.15
C GLU A 21 8.29 8.97 -0.98
N THR A 22 8.10 7.73 -1.41
CA THR A 22 8.83 7.13 -2.54
C THR A 22 8.51 7.85 -3.85
N GLN A 23 7.23 8.17 -4.09
CA GLN A 23 6.79 8.96 -5.24
C GLN A 23 7.36 10.38 -5.23
N LYS A 24 7.49 11.03 -4.07
CA LYS A 24 8.13 12.36 -3.96
C LYS A 24 9.63 12.33 -4.29
N ARG A 25 10.29 11.20 -4.06
CA ARG A 25 11.71 10.99 -4.39
C ARG A 25 11.93 10.64 -5.86
N LEU A 26 10.88 10.32 -6.61
CA LEU A 26 10.97 10.06 -8.04
C LEU A 26 11.23 11.37 -8.80
N PRO A 27 12.29 11.44 -9.62
CA PRO A 27 12.51 12.58 -10.50
C PRO A 27 11.36 12.69 -11.53
N ALA A 28 10.78 13.88 -11.67
CA ALA A 28 9.67 14.17 -12.60
C ALA A 28 9.93 13.78 -14.08
N HIS A 29 11.20 13.53 -14.43
CA HIS A 29 11.63 13.22 -15.80
C HIS A 29 12.54 11.98 -15.91
N SER A 30 12.76 11.24 -14.81
CA SER A 30 13.59 10.03 -14.88
C SER A 30 13.30 9.10 -13.72
N ILE A 31 12.37 8.18 -13.95
CA ILE A 31 12.05 7.10 -13.04
C ILE A 31 13.19 6.10 -13.15
N LYS A 32 14.09 6.05 -12.16
CA LYS A 32 15.12 5.00 -12.14
C LYS A 32 14.40 3.65 -12.02
N PRO A 33 14.69 2.65 -12.88
CA PRO A 33 13.99 1.37 -12.88
C PRO A 33 13.84 0.69 -11.51
N PRO A 34 14.83 0.73 -10.60
CA PRO A 34 14.67 0.17 -9.25
C PRO A 34 13.55 0.82 -8.44
N VAL A 35 13.43 2.15 -8.47
CA VAL A 35 12.42 2.87 -7.68
C VAL A 35 11.01 2.65 -8.23
N MET A 36 10.89 2.44 -9.54
CA MET A 36 9.61 2.04 -10.14
C MET A 36 9.23 0.61 -9.73
N MET A 37 10.18 -0.32 -9.68
CA MET A 37 9.92 -1.70 -9.23
C MET A 37 9.51 -1.72 -7.76
N ASP A 38 10.22 -0.96 -6.90
CA ASP A 38 9.86 -0.82 -5.48
C ASP A 38 8.46 -0.22 -5.31
N LEU A 39 8.11 0.79 -6.12
CA LEU A 39 6.77 1.40 -6.10
C LEU A 39 5.68 0.40 -6.53
N LEU A 40 5.92 -0.37 -7.59
CA LEU A 40 4.98 -1.38 -8.08
C LEU A 40 4.75 -2.49 -7.03
N GLU A 41 5.81 -2.94 -6.36
CA GLU A 41 5.69 -3.96 -5.29
C GLU A 41 4.86 -3.43 -4.09
N LEU A 42 5.05 -2.16 -3.73
CA LEU A 42 4.24 -1.50 -2.69
C LEU A 42 2.77 -1.32 -3.12
N GLU A 43 2.52 -1.01 -4.39
CA GLU A 43 1.16 -0.89 -4.93
C GLU A 43 0.44 -2.26 -4.97
N ASP A 44 1.14 -3.34 -5.32
CA ASP A 44 0.61 -4.70 -5.30
C ASP A 44 0.29 -5.15 -3.85
N GLU A 45 1.16 -4.87 -2.86
CA GLU A 45 0.88 -5.18 -1.45
C GLU A 45 -0.33 -4.40 -0.92
N ARG A 46 -0.49 -3.13 -1.31
CA ARG A 46 -1.65 -2.30 -0.95
C ARG A 46 -2.94 -2.93 -1.47
N ASP A 47 -2.96 -3.33 -2.73
CA ASP A 47 -4.16 -3.86 -3.37
C ASP A 47 -4.56 -5.22 -2.76
N ALA A 48 -3.59 -6.06 -2.42
CA ALA A 48 -3.83 -7.31 -1.69
C ALA A 48 -4.43 -7.06 -0.29
N LEU A 49 -3.89 -6.09 0.46
CA LEU A 49 -4.40 -5.71 1.78
C LEU A 49 -5.82 -5.15 1.71
N LEU A 50 -6.11 -4.31 0.71
CA LEU A 50 -7.46 -3.76 0.48
C LEU A 50 -8.46 -4.87 0.19
N GLU A 51 -8.07 -5.85 -0.62
CA GLU A 51 -8.92 -6.99 -0.93
C GLU A 51 -9.18 -7.87 0.30
N GLU A 52 -8.16 -8.09 1.15
CA GLU A 52 -8.31 -8.81 2.41
C GLU A 52 -9.25 -8.08 3.38
N ILE A 53 -9.07 -6.77 3.55
CA ILE A 53 -9.95 -5.93 4.37
C ILE A 53 -11.39 -5.97 3.82
N ALA A 54 -11.56 -5.88 2.50
CA ALA A 54 -12.87 -5.95 1.86
C ALA A 54 -13.55 -7.30 2.09
N ARG A 55 -12.81 -8.43 2.03
CA ARG A 55 -13.35 -9.76 2.36
C ARG A 55 -13.75 -9.87 3.83
N LEU A 56 -12.95 -9.31 4.73
CA LEU A 56 -13.22 -9.32 6.18
C LEU A 56 -14.42 -8.44 6.55
N LYS A 57 -14.61 -7.30 5.87
CA LYS A 57 -15.74 -6.37 6.08
C LYS A 57 -17.00 -6.74 5.28
N GLY A 58 -16.86 -7.49 4.19
CA GLY A 58 -17.96 -7.91 3.31
C GLY A 58 -18.52 -9.31 3.58
N SER A 59 -17.96 -10.05 4.54
CA SER A 59 -18.49 -11.33 5.02
C SER A 59 -19.54 -11.17 6.15
N GLU A 60 -20.22 -10.02 6.20
CA GLU A 60 -21.36 -9.73 7.10
C GLU A 60 -22.70 -9.96 6.42
#